data_AF-A0A059D5H9-F1
#
_entry.id   AF-A0A059D5H9-F1
#
_cell.length_a   1.000
_cell.length_b   1.000
_cell.length_c   1.000
_cell.angle_alpha   90.00
_cell.angle_beta   90.00
_cell.angle_gamma   90.00
#
_symmetry.space_group_name_H-M   'P 1'
#
loop_
_entity.id
_entity.type
_entity.pdbx_description
1 polymer ?
#
loop_
_entity_poly.entity_id
_entity_poly.type
_entity_poly.pdbx_seq_one_letter_code
_entity_poly.pdbx_strand_id
1 'polypeptide(L)' 'MIAAASDELWEGGAACGRTSLVTCTGATNLGDPHPCTGASVVVTIVDYCPSGCRGTIDLSQEAFAAIAHLEAGK' A
#
# COMPACT_ATOMS: atom_id res chain seq x y z
N MET A 1 -6.76 -4.48 -7.85
CA MET A 1 -7.06 -3.46 -6.81
C MET A 1 -6.27 -2.19 -7.09
N ILE A 2 -6.45 -1.12 -6.32
CA ILE A 2 -5.86 0.20 -6.61
C ILE A 2 -5.00 0.73 -5.46
N ALA A 3 -4.11 1.66 -5.79
CA ALA A 3 -3.26 2.37 -4.84
C ALA A 3 -3.00 3.83 -5.28
N ALA A 4 -2.63 4.66 -4.32
CA ALA A 4 -2.07 5.99 -4.54
C ALA A 4 -0.55 5.98 -4.28
N ALA A 5 0.21 6.70 -5.09
CA ALA A 5 1.66 6.81 -4.93
C ALA A 5 2.04 8.10 -4.20
N SER A 6 3.01 8.01 -3.28
CA SER A 6 3.67 9.17 -2.70
C SER A 6 4.68 9.80 -3.68
N ASP A 7 5.30 10.91 -3.29
CA ASP A 7 6.34 11.59 -4.08
C ASP A 7 7.49 10.67 -4.49
N GLU A 8 7.87 9.72 -3.65
CA GLU A 8 8.94 8.77 -3.92
C GLU A 8 8.62 7.80 -5.09
N LEU A 9 7.34 7.52 -5.35
CA LEU A 9 6.92 6.62 -6.42
C LEU A 9 6.20 7.32 -7.57
N TRP A 10 5.65 8.52 -7.37
CA TRP A 10 4.78 9.18 -8.34
C TRP A 10 5.48 9.55 -9.65
N GLU A 11 6.79 9.81 -9.62
CA GLU A 11 7.62 10.09 -10.80
C GLU A 11 7.03 11.17 -11.73
N GLY A 12 6.46 12.24 -11.14
CA GLY A 12 5.82 13.32 -11.91
C GLY A 12 4.60 12.87 -12.74
N GLY A 13 3.93 11.80 -12.34
CA GLY A 13 2.76 11.22 -13.01
C GLY A 13 3.06 10.00 -13.87
N ALA A 14 4.34 9.67 -14.12
CA ALA A 14 4.71 8.46 -14.86
C ALA A 14 4.31 7.17 -14.13
N ALA A 15 4.03 7.26 -12.82
CA ALA A 15 3.56 6.12 -12.05
C ALA A 15 2.13 5.67 -12.37
N CYS A 16 1.28 6.61 -12.83
CA CYS A 16 -0.12 6.33 -13.08
C CYS A 16 -0.30 5.24 -14.14
N GLY A 17 -1.14 4.24 -13.85
CA GLY A 17 -1.37 3.07 -14.69
C GLY A 17 -0.36 1.94 -14.53
N ARG A 18 0.76 2.13 -13.81
CA ARG A 18 1.69 1.03 -13.52
C ARG A 18 1.07 0.06 -12.52
N THR A 19 1.36 -1.22 -12.72
CA THR A 19 0.98 -2.27 -11.77
C THR A 19 2.15 -2.66 -10.88
N SER A 20 1.88 -2.91 -9.61
CA SER A 20 2.88 -3.36 -8.63
C SER A 20 2.37 -4.56 -7.85
N LEU A 21 3.25 -5.55 -7.64
CA LEU A 21 3.01 -6.64 -6.69
C LEU A 21 3.44 -6.17 -5.30
N VAL A 22 2.52 -6.26 -4.35
CA VAL A 22 2.73 -5.80 -2.97
C VAL A 22 2.57 -6.99 -2.02
N THR A 23 3.50 -7.11 -1.08
CA THR A 23 3.53 -8.18 -0.07
C THR A 23 3.75 -7.55 1.30
N CYS A 24 2.95 -7.97 2.28
CA CYS A 24 3.21 -7.63 3.68
C CYS A 24 4.38 -8.48 4.19
N THR A 25 5.40 -7.84 4.75
CA THR A 25 6.61 -8.51 5.25
C THR A 25 6.79 -8.41 6.76
N GLY A 26 6.00 -7.58 7.44
CA GLY A 26 6.05 -7.43 8.88
C GLY A 26 5.15 -6.32 9.40
N ALA A 27 5.18 -6.14 10.73
CA ALA A 27 4.39 -5.14 11.41
C ALA A 27 4.96 -3.73 11.28
N THR A 28 4.05 -2.76 11.15
CA THR A 28 4.34 -1.31 11.15
C THR A 28 3.86 -0.61 12.41
N ASN A 29 3.10 -1.29 13.27
CA ASN A 29 2.60 -0.76 14.53
C ASN A 29 2.79 -1.77 15.68
N LEU A 30 2.55 -1.32 16.92
CA LEU A 30 2.71 -2.13 18.14
C LEU A 30 1.44 -2.94 18.49
N GLY A 31 0.34 -2.75 17.73
CA GLY A 31 -0.96 -3.33 18.03
C GLY A 31 -1.11 -4.78 17.56
N ASP A 32 -0.44 -5.14 16.47
CA ASP A 32 -0.47 -6.48 15.91
C ASP A 32 0.94 -6.99 15.57
N PRO A 33 1.50 -7.96 16.32
CA PRO A 33 2.84 -8.49 16.07
C PRO A 33 2.91 -9.37 14.81
N HIS A 34 1.78 -9.86 14.29
CA HIS A 34 1.72 -10.78 13.15
C HIS A 34 0.63 -10.37 12.15
N PRO A 35 0.76 -9.19 11.52
CA PRO A 35 -0.34 -8.63 10.75
C PRO A 35 -0.47 -9.19 9.34
N CYS A 36 0.58 -9.83 8.82
CA CYS A 36 0.61 -10.29 7.44
C CYS A 36 -0.14 -11.61 7.28
N THR A 37 -0.96 -11.70 6.24
CA THR A 37 -1.71 -12.93 5.89
C THR A 37 -0.84 -13.97 5.17
N GLY A 38 0.35 -13.57 4.69
CA GLY A 38 1.24 -14.37 3.84
C GLY A 38 0.89 -14.30 2.34
N ALA A 39 -0.12 -13.52 1.96
CA ALA A 39 -0.50 -13.31 0.57
C ALA A 39 0.21 -12.09 -0.05
N SER A 40 0.07 -11.97 -1.37
CA SER A 40 0.46 -10.80 -2.16
C SER A 40 -0.72 -10.29 -2.97
N VAL A 41 -0.71 -9.00 -3.29
CA VAL A 41 -1.73 -8.34 -4.10
C VAL A 41 -1.11 -7.57 -5.27
N VAL A 42 -1.73 -7.63 -6.44
CA VAL A 42 -1.40 -6.73 -7.55
C VAL A 42 -2.32 -5.51 -7.50
N VAL A 43 -1.72 -4.33 -7.44
CA VAL A 43 -2.40 -3.04 -7.47
C VAL A 43 -2.00 -2.23 -8.69
N THR A 44 -2.92 -1.40 -9.18
CA THR A 44 -2.64 -0.35 -10.18
C THR A 44 -2.56 0.99 -9.48
N ILE A 45 -1.53 1.79 -9.77
CA ILE A 45 -1.44 3.15 -9.28
C ILE A 45 -2.40 4.02 -10.08
N VAL A 46 -3.38 4.64 -9.42
CA VAL A 46 -4.42 5.45 -10.08
C VAL A 46 -4.54 6.86 -9.50
N ASP A 47 -3.84 7.14 -8.41
CA ASP A 47 -3.91 8.42 -7.72
C ASP A 47 -2.53 8.84 -7.20
N TYR A 48 -2.41 10.13 -6.93
CA TYR A 48 -1.25 10.75 -6.32
C TYR A 48 -1.60 11.23 -4.93
N CYS A 49 -0.73 10.91 -3.99
CA CYS A 49 -0.92 11.25 -2.59
C CYS A 49 0.24 12.14 -2.11
N PRO A 50 0.14 13.48 -2.29
CA PRO A 50 1.13 14.43 -1.81
C PRO A 50 1.12 14.52 -0.28
N SER A 51 2.27 14.88 0.33
CA SER A 51 2.47 15.34 1.72
C SER A 51 1.34 15.00 2.73
N GLY A 52 1.02 13.72 2.86
CA GLY A 52 -0.19 13.25 3.54
C GLY A 52 -0.33 11.73 3.57
N CYS A 53 0.30 11.04 2.62
CA CYS A 53 0.42 9.60 2.70
C CYS A 53 1.28 9.16 3.88
N ARG A 54 0.74 8.24 4.70
CA ARG A 54 1.45 7.69 5.86
C ARG A 54 2.50 6.63 5.50
N GLY A 55 2.66 6.34 4.21
CA GLY A 55 3.64 5.44 3.61
C GLY A 55 3.94 5.76 2.14
N THR A 56 4.83 4.98 1.54
CA THR A 56 5.28 5.13 0.14
C THR A 56 4.20 4.79 -0.89
N ILE A 57 3.29 3.90 -0.51
CA ILE A 57 2.14 3.48 -1.31
C ILE A 57 0.94 3.39 -0.38
N ASP A 58 -0.16 4.03 -0.75
CA ASP A 58 -1.43 3.94 -0.02
C ASP A 58 -2.35 2.98 -0.75
N LEU A 59 -2.64 1.86 -0.09
CA LEU A 59 -3.44 0.79 -0.65
C LEU A 59 -4.91 1.07 -0.38
N SER A 60 -5.77 0.83 -1.37
CA SER A 60 -7.21 0.68 -1.08
C SER A 60 -7.42 -0.32 0.06
N GLN A 61 -8.45 -0.10 0.88
CA GLN A 61 -8.74 -0.96 2.03
C GLN A 61 -8.85 -2.45 1.64
N GLU A 62 -9.43 -2.75 0.48
CA GLU A 62 -9.51 -4.11 -0.08
C GLU A 62 -8.12 -4.70 -0.35
N ALA A 63 -7.21 -3.93 -0.95
CA ALA A 63 -5.84 -4.36 -1.19
C ALA A 63 -5.05 -4.58 0.09
N PHE A 64 -5.22 -3.69 1.07
CA PHE A 64 -4.58 -3.86 2.36
C PHE A 64 -5.10 -5.11 3.08
N ALA A 65 -6.42 -5.30 3.15
CA ALA A 65 -7.06 -6.46 3.78
C ALA A 65 -6.65 -7.81 3.15
N ALA A 66 -6.27 -7.81 1.87
CA ALA A 66 -5.79 -9.02 1.20
C ALA A 66 -4.44 -9.50 1.76
N ILE A 67 -3.57 -8.57 2.16
CA ILE A 67 -2.19 -8.88 2.59
C ILE A 67 -1.93 -8.68 4.08
N ALA A 68 -2.78 -7.91 4.78
CA ALA A 68 -2.60 -7.56 6.18
C ALA A 68 -3.92 -7.29 6.93
N HIS A 69 -3.92 -7.46 8.25
CA HIS A 69 -5.02 -7.06 9.12
C HIS A 69 -5.17 -5.53 9.15
N LEU A 70 -6.39 -5.01 8.94
CA LEU A 70 -6.63 -3.55 8.85
C LEU A 70 -6.15 -2.75 10.07
N GLU A 71 -6.25 -3.33 11.28
CA GLU A 71 -5.77 -2.72 12.53
C GLU A 71 -4.24 -2.51 12.57
N ALA A 72 -3.50 -3.21 11.70
CA ALA A 72 -2.07 -3.06 11.52
C ALA A 72 -1.68 -1.88 10.62
N GLY A 73 -2.66 -1.30 9.91
CA GLY A 73 -2.48 -0.16 9.01
C GLY A 73 -1.90 1.06 9.71
N LYS A 74 -1.19 1.90 8.95
CA LYS A 74 -0.53 3.12 9.45
C LYS A 74 -1.22 4.36 8.94
#